data_AF-X0TG07-F1
#
_entry.id   AF-X0TG07-F1
#
_cell.length_a   1.000
_cell.length_b   1.000
_cell.length_c   1.000
_cell.angle_alpha   90.00
_cell.angle_beta   90.00
_cell.angle_gamma   90.00
#
_symmetry.space_group_name_H-M   'P 1'
#
loop_
_entity.id
_entity.type
_entity.pdbx_description
1 polymer ?
#
loop_
_entity_poly.entity_id
_entity_poly.type
_entity_poly.pdbx_seq_one_letter_code
_entity_poly.pdbx_strand_id
1 'polypeptide(L)'
;EVRDFYRALGVERKAQGVAVHEVLSALTLLRKHVWTYARSKGVWQRPIEVYRVLELNRRIALFFDKAIYYTTLGFVEAPAPRAT
;
A
#
# COMPACT_ATOMS: atom_id res chain seq x y z
N GLU A 1 5.81 9.38 9.21
CA GLU A 1 4.83 9.58 8.10
C GLU A 1 4.24 8.27 7.59
N VAL A 2 4.86 7.52 6.65
CA VAL A 2 4.28 6.26 6.11
C VAL A 2 3.94 5.25 7.22
N ARG A 3 4.87 5.03 8.17
CA ARG A 3 4.65 4.13 9.31
C ARG A 3 3.41 4.51 10.11
N ASP A 4 3.40 5.74 10.61
CA ASP A 4 2.42 6.18 11.60
C ASP A 4 1.03 6.27 10.94
N PHE A 5 0.97 6.74 9.69
CA PHE A 5 -0.25 6.76 8.89
C PHE A 5 -0.83 5.37 8.67
N TYR A 6 -0.05 4.43 8.13
CA TYR A 6 -0.57 3.10 7.82
C TYR A 6 -0.87 2.29 9.08
N ARG A 7 -0.14 2.51 10.18
CA ARG A 7 -0.49 1.93 11.49
C ARG A 7 -1.83 2.46 11.99
N ALA A 8 -2.06 3.77 11.93
CA ALA A 8 -3.36 4.36 12.30
C ALA A 8 -4.50 3.84 11.41
N LEU A 9 -4.26 3.70 10.09
CA LEU A 9 -5.21 3.11 9.16
C LEU A 9 -5.61 1.68 9.56
N GLY A 10 -4.65 0.84 9.96
CA GLY A 10 -4.93 -0.52 10.43
C GLY A 10 -5.85 -0.55 11.65
N VAL A 11 -5.60 0.34 12.62
CA VAL A 11 -6.42 0.51 13.82
C VAL A 11 -7.84 0.92 13.44
N GLU A 12 -7.97 1.93 12.59
CA GLU A 12 -9.25 2.48 12.15
C GLU A 12 -10.10 1.41 11.42
N ARG A 13 -9.48 0.65 10.50
CA ARG A 13 -10.20 -0.38 9.73
C ARG A 13 -10.70 -1.52 10.60
N LYS A 14 -9.95 -1.93 11.64
CA LYS A 14 -10.44 -2.91 12.62
C LYS A 14 -11.60 -2.35 13.45
N ALA A 15 -11.51 -1.09 13.89
CA ALA A 15 -12.59 -0.45 14.63
C ALA A 15 -13.90 -0.35 13.80
N GLN A 16 -13.78 -0.24 12.48
CA GLN A 16 -14.90 -0.26 11.53
C GLN A 16 -15.42 -1.68 11.22
N GLY A 17 -14.81 -2.73 11.76
CA GLY A 17 -15.20 -4.12 11.50
C GLY A 17 -14.78 -4.66 10.12
N VAL A 18 -13.91 -3.96 9.40
CA VAL A 18 -13.40 -4.41 8.09
C VAL A 18 -12.51 -5.63 8.28
N ALA A 19 -12.65 -6.65 7.42
CA ALA A 19 -11.78 -7.81 7.52
C ALA A 19 -10.36 -7.49 7.02
N VAL A 20 -9.34 -8.05 7.67
CA VAL A 20 -7.93 -7.75 7.34
C VAL A 20 -7.59 -8.03 5.87
N HIS A 21 -8.15 -9.11 5.30
CA HIS A 21 -7.90 -9.49 3.92
C HIS A 21 -8.45 -8.45 2.92
N GLU A 22 -9.56 -7.77 3.24
CA GLU A 22 -10.12 -6.72 2.40
C GLU A 22 -9.21 -5.49 2.37
N VAL A 23 -8.68 -5.08 3.53
CA VAL A 23 -7.74 -3.96 3.62
C VAL A 23 -6.46 -4.25 2.84
N LEU A 24 -5.90 -5.45 2.98
CA LEU A 24 -4.68 -5.85 2.26
C LEU A 24 -4.91 -6.00 0.75
N SER A 25 -6.08 -6.48 0.34
CA SER A 25 -6.50 -6.53 -1.05
C SER A 25 -6.59 -5.12 -1.65
N ALA A 26 -7.23 -4.19 -0.94
CA ALA A 26 -7.34 -2.79 -1.37
C ALA A 26 -5.96 -2.11 -1.54
N LEU A 27 -5.03 -2.31 -0.60
CA LEU A 27 -3.66 -1.80 -0.73
C LEU A 27 -2.91 -2.41 -1.93
N THR A 28 -3.12 -3.70 -2.19
CA THR A 28 -2.52 -4.40 -3.33
C THR A 28 -3.08 -3.91 -4.67
N LEU A 29 -4.39 -3.65 -4.73
CA LEU A 29 -5.06 -3.05 -5.90
C LEU A 29 -4.59 -1.62 -6.13
N LEU A 30 -4.45 -0.82 -5.08
CA LEU A 30 -3.91 0.53 -5.16
C LEU A 30 -2.47 0.53 -5.69
N ARG A 31 -1.61 -0.40 -5.22
CA ARG A 31 -0.25 -0.60 -5.75
C ARG A 31 -0.27 -0.85 -7.25
N LYS A 32 -1.12 -1.78 -7.70
CA LYS A 32 -1.28 -2.10 -9.13
C LYS A 32 -1.71 -0.87 -9.92
N HIS A 33 -2.69 -0.13 -9.42
CA HIS A 33 -3.18 1.09 -10.08
C HIS A 33 -2.08 2.14 -10.22
N VAL A 34 -1.33 2.42 -9.15
CA VAL A 34 -0.20 3.37 -9.18
C VAL A 34 0.86 2.94 -10.20
N TRP A 35 1.21 1.65 -10.22
CA TRP A 35 2.15 1.13 -11.22
C TRP A 35 1.63 1.28 -12.65
N THR A 36 0.39 0.89 -12.92
CA THR A 36 -0.24 1.00 -14.24
C THR A 36 -0.32 2.46 -14.70
N TYR A 37 -0.66 3.39 -13.79
CA TYR A 37 -0.69 4.82 -14.10
C TYR A 37 0.71 5.39 -14.37
N ALA A 38 1.69 5.08 -13.53
CA ALA A 38 3.07 5.50 -13.75
C ALA A 38 3.59 4.99 -15.11
N ARG A 39 3.24 3.75 -15.47
CA ARG A 39 3.56 3.17 -16.77
C ARG A 39 2.89 3.91 -17.94
N SER A 40 1.67 4.40 -17.79
CA SER A 40 0.98 5.12 -18.87
C SER A 40 1.52 6.53 -19.12
N LYS A 41 2.30 7.09 -18.18
CA LYS A 41 2.91 8.42 -18.29
C LYS A 41 4.35 8.42 -18.84
N GLY A 42 5.01 7.26 -18.90
CA GLY A 42 6.37 7.13 -19.45
C GLY A 42 6.36 7.06 -20.97
N VAL A 43 7.19 7.87 -21.64
CA VAL A 43 7.56 7.69 -23.04
C VAL A 43 8.63 6.60 -23.08
N TRP A 44 8.43 5.55 -23.89
CA TRP A 44 9.17 4.27 -23.84
C TRP A 44 10.25 4.16 -24.92
N GLN A 45 11.07 5.17 -25.14
CA GLN A 45 11.85 5.26 -26.39
C GLN A 45 13.37 5.23 -26.24
N ARG A 46 13.94 5.33 -25.03
CA ARG A 46 15.41 5.35 -24.85
C ARG A 46 15.92 4.33 -23.82
N PRO A 47 17.10 3.69 -24.04
CA PRO A 47 17.69 2.72 -23.10
C PRO A 47 17.87 3.24 -21.66
N ILE A 48 18.16 4.54 -21.49
CA ILE A 48 18.28 5.21 -20.17
C ILE A 48 16.96 5.22 -19.38
N GLU A 49 15.82 5.01 -20.04
CA GLU A 49 14.49 4.99 -19.42
C GLU A 49 14.19 3.66 -18.74
N VAL A 50 14.83 2.56 -19.16
CA VAL A 50 14.64 1.23 -18.54
C VAL A 50 15.11 1.24 -17.08
N TYR A 51 16.29 1.81 -16.80
CA TYR A 51 16.81 1.91 -15.44
C TYR A 51 15.91 2.78 -14.53
N ARG A 52 15.40 3.90 -15.06
CA ARG A 52 14.46 4.77 -14.31
C ARG A 52 13.15 4.05 -14.01
N VAL A 53 12.64 3.25 -14.93
CA VAL A 53 11.43 2.44 -14.72
C VAL A 53 11.66 1.35 -13.67
N LEU A 54 12.80 0.66 -13.71
CA LEU A 54 13.15 -0.34 -12.70
C LEU A 54 13.29 0.29 -11.31
N GLU A 55 13.93 1.47 -11.23
CA GLU A 55 14.06 2.21 -9.97
C GLU A 55 12.69 2.64 -9.43
N LEU A 56 11.81 3.16 -10.30
CA LEU A 56 10.45 3.53 -9.92
C LEU A 56 9.66 2.32 -9.42
N ASN A 57 9.74 1.19 -10.12
CA ASN A 57 9.08 -0.06 -9.70
C ASN A 57 9.56 -0.50 -8.31
N ARG A 58 10.88 -0.45 -8.06
CA ARG A 58 11.45 -0.77 -6.74
C ARG A 58 10.95 0.17 -5.65
N ARG A 59 10.87 1.48 -5.92
CA ARG A 59 10.38 2.48 -4.96
C ARG A 59 8.90 2.26 -4.63
N ILE A 60 8.07 1.97 -5.64
CA ILE A 60 6.65 1.63 -5.46
C ILE A 60 6.52 0.36 -4.61
N ALA A 61 7.26 -0.70 -4.94
CA ALA A 61 7.23 -1.95 -4.18
C ALA A 61 7.57 -1.70 -2.69
N LEU A 62 8.71 -1.05 -2.41
CA LEU A 62 9.15 -0.76 -1.05
C LEU A 62 8.15 0.09 -0.26
N PHE A 63 7.50 1.06 -0.92
CA PHE A 63 6.46 1.87 -0.29
C PHE A 63 5.27 1.02 0.15
N PHE A 64 4.76 0.18 -0.75
CA PHE A 64 3.59 -0.64 -0.47
C PHE A 64 3.88 -1.81 0.48
N ASP A 65 5.10 -2.36 0.49
CA ASP A 65 5.51 -3.36 1.47
C ASP A 65 5.45 -2.77 2.90
N LYS A 66 5.93 -1.53 3.08
CA LYS A 66 5.81 -0.80 4.34
C LYS A 66 4.35 -0.50 4.68
N ALA A 67 3.56 -0.08 3.70
CA ALA A 67 2.14 0.20 3.89
C ALA A 67 1.39 -1.04 4.40
N ILE A 68 1.59 -2.19 3.76
CA ILE A 68 0.99 -3.47 4.13
C ILE A 68 1.45 -3.88 5.53
N TYR A 69 2.75 -3.84 5.80
CA TYR A 69 3.30 -4.22 7.10
C TYR A 69 2.72 -3.38 8.24
N TYR A 70 2.77 -2.05 8.13
CA TYR A 70 2.29 -1.18 9.21
C TYR A 70 0.77 -1.18 9.34
N THR A 71 0.02 -1.34 8.25
CA THR A 71 -1.44 -1.53 8.32
C THR A 71 -1.77 -2.82 9.05
N THR A 72 -1.08 -3.91 8.75
CA THR A 72 -1.25 -5.19 9.44
C THR A 72 -0.93 -5.06 10.92
N LEU A 73 0.18 -4.39 11.25
CA LEU A 73 0.60 -4.18 12.63
C LEU A 73 -0.46 -3.40 13.42
N GLY A 74 -0.95 -2.28 12.89
CA GLY A 74 -2.01 -1.50 13.54
C GLY A 74 -3.32 -2.27 13.68
N PHE A 75 -3.67 -3.08 12.67
CA PHE A 75 -4.86 -3.94 12.72
C PHE A 75 -4.74 -5.00 13.82
N VAL A 76 -3.58 -5.63 13.98
CA VAL A 76 -3.36 -6.64 15.03
C VAL A 76 -3.41 -6.00 16.43
N GLU A 77 -2.75 -4.85 16.62
CA GLU A 77 -2.67 -4.14 17.90
C GLU A 77 -4.00 -3.52 18.36
N ALA A 78 -4.90 -3.18 17.42
CA ALA A 78 -6.16 -2.57 17.78
C ALA A 78 -7.03 -3.49 18.64
N PRO A 79 -7.83 -2.94 19.58
CA PRO A 79 -8.77 -3.72 20.36
C PRO A 79 -9.84 -4.36 19.46
N ALA A 80 -10.54 -5.37 19.99
CA ALA A 80 -11.64 -6.01 19.26
C ALA A 80 -12.72 -4.96 18.87
N PRO A 81 -13.40 -5.14 17.72
CA PRO A 81 -14.48 -4.25 17.33
C PRO A 81 -15.52 -4.21 18.45
N ARG A 82 -16.01 -3.01 18.80
CA ARG A 82 -17.14 -2.91 19.72
C ARG A 82 -18.37 -3.44 19.01
N ALA A 83 -19.02 -4.46 19.58
CA ALA A 83 -20.30 -4.93 19.10
C ALA A 83 -21.33 -3.79 19.24
N THR A 84 -21.88 -3.33 18.12
CA THR A 84 -23.04 -2.44 18.03
C THR A 84 -24.32 -3.24 18.09
#